data_AF-A0A434F673-F1
#
_entry.id   AF-A0A434F673-F1
#
_cell.length_a   1.000
_cell.length_b   1.000
_cell.length_c   1.000
_cell.angle_alpha   90.00
_cell.angle_beta   90.00
_cell.angle_gamma   90.00
#
_symmetry.space_group_name_H-M   'P 1'
#
loop_
_entity.id
_entity.type
_entity.pdbx_description
1 polymer ?
#
loop_
_entity_poly.entity_id
_entity_poly.type
_entity_poly.pdbx_seq_one_letter_code
_entity_poly.pdbx_strand_id
1 'polypeptide(L)'
;MSQSKSASIMDARILVPAIGGAFRKLDPRTLVKNPVMFVVAVVSLLTTVLFVRDLVTGGGDLGFTLQIIIWLWFTVLFANFAEAVAEGRGKAQADSLRKARTETQAKLLNNGDRTKFKLVPGTSLKVGDVVLVEAGDIIPSDGEVIEGVASVNEAAITGESAPVIRESGGDRSAVTGGTQVLSDWIRVRISAASGQTFLDRMISLVEGAERQKTPNEIALNILLVGMTLIFVLATATIPSFASYSGGYIPVTILVALFVTLIPTTIGALLSAIGIAGMDRLVRFNVLAMSGRAVEAAGDVDTLLLDKTGTITLGNRQATEFRPVKGVTEQELADAAQLASLADETPEGRSIVVLAKEKYGIRARDMATLHATFVPFTAQTRMSGVDIDGSSVRKGAVDAVLAHVNQATVAAHGTRPTGDAIRDLQAVADEIAKAGGTPLAVERDGRLLGVVHLKDIVKGGIAERFAE
;
A
#
# COMPACT_ATOMS: atom_id res chain seq x y z
N MET A 1 3.69 19.98 6.47
CA MET A 1 4.66 19.09 5.79
C MET A 1 5.39 19.89 4.73
N SER A 2 6.71 19.96 4.78
CA SER A 2 7.50 20.54 3.68
C SER A 2 7.25 19.69 2.44
N GLN A 3 6.84 20.32 1.35
CA GLN A 3 6.87 19.69 0.03
C GLN A 3 8.30 19.18 -0.22
N SER A 4 8.52 17.88 -0.04
CA SER A 4 9.69 17.20 -0.56
C SER A 4 9.63 17.43 -2.07
N LYS A 5 10.37 18.43 -2.56
CA LYS A 5 10.52 18.70 -3.99
C LYS A 5 10.83 17.36 -4.66
N SER A 6 9.90 16.89 -5.49
CA SER A 6 10.15 15.71 -6.31
C SER A 6 11.45 15.95 -7.06
N ALA A 7 12.41 15.04 -6.90
CA ALA A 7 13.72 15.20 -7.50
C ALA A 7 13.52 15.40 -9.02
N SER A 8 13.87 16.60 -9.49
CA SER A 8 13.77 16.95 -10.90
C SER A 8 14.67 16.03 -11.72
N ILE A 9 14.33 15.83 -13.00
CA ILE A 9 15.16 15.08 -13.94
C ILE A 9 16.60 15.63 -14.00
N MET A 10 16.75 16.92 -13.68
CA MET A 10 18.02 17.64 -13.67
C MET A 10 18.66 17.77 -12.28
N ASP A 11 18.24 16.97 -11.29
CA ASP A 11 18.88 17.02 -9.98
C ASP A 11 20.34 16.53 -10.07
N ALA A 12 21.28 17.43 -9.77
CA ALA A 12 22.71 17.16 -9.76
C ALA A 12 23.08 15.99 -8.82
N ARG A 13 22.28 15.75 -7.77
CA ARG A 13 22.46 14.62 -6.85
C ARG A 13 22.23 13.27 -7.50
N ILE A 14 21.48 13.21 -8.60
CA ILE A 14 21.23 11.99 -9.38
C ILE A 14 22.17 11.92 -10.57
N LEU A 15 22.35 13.04 -11.30
CA LEU A 15 23.15 13.06 -12.52
C LEU A 15 24.64 12.80 -12.28
N VAL A 16 25.24 13.40 -11.23
CA VAL A 16 26.68 13.24 -10.97
C VAL A 16 27.04 11.79 -10.60
N PRO A 17 26.32 11.10 -9.69
CA PRO A 17 26.54 9.67 -9.47
C PRO A 17 26.24 8.82 -10.71
N ALA A 18 25.24 9.19 -11.51
CA ALA A 18 24.89 8.44 -12.72
C ALA A 18 26.00 8.48 -13.79
N ILE A 19 26.72 9.60 -13.93
CA ILE A 19 27.91 9.67 -14.79
C ILE A 19 28.94 8.63 -14.32
N GLY A 20 29.28 8.60 -13.03
CA GLY A 20 30.19 7.60 -12.48
C GLY A 20 29.67 6.16 -12.63
N GLY A 21 28.35 5.98 -12.50
CA GLY A 21 27.66 4.71 -12.74
C GLY A 21 27.80 4.23 -14.19
N ALA A 22 27.72 5.14 -15.17
CA ALA A 22 27.82 4.81 -16.59
C ALA A 22 29.17 4.16 -16.94
N PHE A 23 30.26 4.69 -16.36
CA PHE A 23 31.60 4.13 -16.51
C PHE A 23 31.78 2.82 -15.74
N ARG A 24 31.22 2.68 -14.54
CA ARG A 24 31.28 1.41 -13.79
C ARG A 24 30.55 0.27 -14.51
N LYS A 25 29.44 0.58 -15.19
CA LYS A 25 28.65 -0.38 -15.98
C LYS A 25 29.31 -0.79 -17.30
N LEU A 26 30.48 -0.24 -17.65
CA LEU A 26 31.29 -0.74 -18.76
C LEU A 26 31.95 -2.10 -18.47
N ASP A 27 31.84 -2.63 -17.25
CA ASP A 27 32.31 -3.99 -16.94
C ASP A 27 31.65 -5.01 -17.89
N PRO A 28 32.42 -5.85 -18.61
CA PRO A 28 31.87 -6.90 -19.47
C PRO A 28 30.84 -7.79 -18.75
N ARG A 29 31.01 -8.03 -17.45
CA ARG A 29 30.09 -8.85 -16.64
C ARG A 29 28.69 -8.25 -16.54
N THR A 30 28.59 -6.92 -16.54
CA THR A 30 27.29 -6.22 -16.53
C THR A 30 26.73 -6.09 -17.93
N LEU A 31 27.58 -5.76 -18.92
CA LEU A 31 27.14 -5.57 -20.31
C LEU A 31 26.58 -6.85 -20.95
N VAL A 32 27.09 -8.03 -20.62
CA VAL A 32 26.58 -9.31 -21.18
C VAL A 32 25.09 -9.54 -20.90
N LYS A 33 24.52 -8.90 -19.86
CA LYS A 33 23.07 -8.97 -19.58
C LYS A 33 22.22 -8.22 -20.62
N ASN A 34 22.83 -7.30 -21.36
CA ASN A 34 22.28 -6.55 -22.48
C ASN A 34 23.06 -6.89 -23.77
N PRO A 35 22.63 -7.93 -24.52
CA PRO A 35 23.40 -8.46 -25.64
C PRO A 35 23.64 -7.42 -26.76
N VAL A 36 22.67 -6.51 -27.01
CA VAL A 36 22.83 -5.46 -28.04
C VAL A 36 23.97 -4.52 -27.65
N MET A 37 23.94 -3.99 -26.43
CA MET A 37 24.96 -3.04 -25.96
C MET A 37 26.33 -3.72 -25.76
N PHE A 38 26.35 -4.99 -25.39
CA PHE A 38 27.58 -5.77 -25.35
C PHE A 38 28.25 -5.86 -26.73
N VAL A 39 27.48 -6.15 -27.78
CA VAL A 39 28.04 -6.20 -29.14
C VAL A 39 28.55 -4.83 -29.56
N VAL A 40 27.81 -3.74 -29.28
CA VAL A 40 28.29 -2.36 -29.54
C VAL A 40 29.63 -2.10 -28.84
N ALA A 41 29.76 -2.47 -27.56
CA ALA A 41 31.00 -2.30 -26.81
C ALA A 41 32.16 -3.12 -27.40
N VAL A 42 31.91 -4.36 -27.84
CA VAL A 42 32.92 -5.21 -28.49
C VAL A 42 33.40 -4.59 -29.81
N VAL A 43 32.49 -4.12 -30.67
CA VAL A 43 32.89 -3.48 -31.94
C VAL A 43 33.54 -2.11 -31.72
N SER A 44 33.16 -1.38 -30.67
CA SER A 44 33.82 -0.14 -30.24
C SER A 44 35.26 -0.41 -29.84
N LEU A 45 35.48 -1.45 -29.03
CA LEU A 45 36.80 -1.89 -28.61
C LEU A 45 37.66 -2.33 -29.80
N LEU A 46 37.10 -3.16 -30.70
CA LEU A 46 37.79 -3.58 -31.93
C LEU A 46 38.22 -2.38 -32.77
N THR A 47 37.31 -1.43 -32.99
CA THR A 47 37.59 -0.21 -33.78
C THR A 47 38.67 0.65 -33.10
N THR A 48 38.66 0.73 -31.77
CA THR A 48 39.69 1.42 -30.99
C THR A 48 41.07 0.74 -31.15
N VAL A 49 41.12 -0.59 -31.12
CA VAL A 49 42.37 -1.35 -31.32
C VAL A 49 42.91 -1.13 -32.75
N LEU A 50 42.04 -1.16 -33.76
CA LEU A 50 42.42 -0.90 -35.16
C LEU A 50 42.95 0.54 -35.33
N PHE A 51 42.31 1.52 -34.69
CA PHE A 51 42.78 2.90 -34.70
C PHE A 51 44.16 3.07 -34.08
N VAL A 52 44.43 2.41 -32.94
CA VAL A 52 45.77 2.45 -32.31
C VAL A 52 46.82 1.82 -33.23
N ARG A 53 46.50 0.70 -33.89
CA ARG A 53 47.38 0.11 -34.90
C ARG A 53 47.65 1.11 -36.02
N ASP A 54 46.60 1.70 -36.59
CA ASP A 54 46.71 2.61 -37.73
C ASP A 54 47.48 3.89 -37.37
N LEU A 55 47.37 4.36 -36.13
CA LEU A 55 48.16 5.46 -35.60
C LEU A 55 49.66 5.13 -35.56
N VAL A 56 50.02 3.90 -35.19
CA VAL A 56 51.42 3.43 -35.13
C VAL A 56 51.97 3.14 -36.53
N THR A 57 51.15 2.59 -37.44
CA THR A 57 51.59 2.22 -38.79
C THR A 57 51.49 3.35 -39.82
N GLY A 58 50.99 4.53 -39.43
CA GLY A 58 50.83 5.68 -40.34
C GLY A 58 49.66 5.55 -41.32
N GLY A 59 48.56 4.94 -40.90
CA GLY A 59 47.34 4.78 -41.69
C GLY A 59 46.64 6.11 -42.02
N GLY A 60 45.88 6.13 -43.11
CA GLY A 60 45.08 7.28 -43.52
C GLY A 60 43.77 7.45 -42.72
N ASP A 61 43.11 8.62 -42.86
CA ASP A 61 41.77 8.92 -42.30
C ASP A 61 41.61 8.71 -40.78
N LEU A 62 42.66 9.03 -40.02
CA LEU A 62 42.66 8.98 -38.55
C LEU A 62 41.55 9.84 -37.93
N GLY A 63 41.28 11.03 -38.50
CA GLY A 63 40.24 11.93 -38.00
C GLY A 63 38.82 11.34 -38.11
N PHE A 64 38.52 10.69 -39.24
CA PHE A 64 37.24 10.02 -39.46
C PHE A 64 37.05 8.82 -38.53
N THR A 65 38.08 7.99 -38.40
CA THR A 65 38.04 6.81 -37.51
C THR A 65 37.89 7.23 -36.04
N LEU A 66 38.59 8.27 -35.61
CA LEU A 66 38.47 8.84 -34.26
C LEU A 66 37.06 9.35 -34.00
N GLN A 67 36.43 10.04 -34.96
CA GLN A 67 35.06 10.52 -34.83
C GLN A 67 34.06 9.36 -34.64
N ILE A 68 34.21 8.27 -35.41
CA ILE A 68 33.38 7.07 -35.24
C ILE A 68 33.56 6.49 -33.83
N ILE A 69 34.80 6.30 -33.38
CA ILE A 69 35.11 5.74 -32.06
C ILE A 69 34.46 6.56 -30.94
N ILE A 70 34.54 7.89 -31.02
CA ILE A 70 33.91 8.79 -30.04
C ILE A 70 32.39 8.54 -29.99
N TRP A 71 31.72 8.46 -31.13
CA TRP A 71 30.28 8.20 -31.18
C TRP A 71 29.91 6.80 -30.69
N LEU A 72 30.70 5.78 -31.03
CA LEU A 72 30.48 4.41 -30.58
C LEU A 72 30.56 4.30 -29.04
N TRP A 73 31.61 4.85 -28.43
CA TRP A 73 31.72 4.90 -26.97
C TRP A 73 30.65 5.78 -26.33
N PHE A 74 30.30 6.90 -26.97
CA PHE A 74 29.20 7.74 -26.50
C PHE A 74 27.88 6.97 -26.48
N THR A 75 27.56 6.16 -27.49
CA THR A 75 26.36 5.31 -27.52
C THR A 75 26.32 4.33 -26.34
N VAL A 76 27.44 3.66 -26.04
CA VAL A 76 27.52 2.74 -24.89
C VAL A 76 27.37 3.49 -23.56
N LEU A 77 28.09 4.60 -23.40
CA LEU A 77 28.03 5.42 -22.19
C LEU A 77 26.64 6.02 -21.97
N PHE A 78 25.98 6.47 -23.03
CA PHE A 78 24.63 7.04 -22.97
C PHE A 78 23.61 6.00 -22.50
N ALA A 79 23.69 4.76 -23.00
CA ALA A 79 22.84 3.66 -22.55
C ALA A 79 23.04 3.37 -21.05
N ASN A 80 24.29 3.19 -20.63
CA ASN A 80 24.63 2.94 -19.23
C ASN A 80 24.22 4.10 -18.31
N PHE A 81 24.34 5.33 -18.81
CA PHE A 81 23.92 6.54 -18.11
C PHE A 81 22.39 6.58 -17.91
N ALA A 82 21.61 6.31 -18.95
CA ALA A 82 20.15 6.27 -18.84
C ALA A 82 19.67 5.25 -17.79
N GLU A 83 20.29 4.07 -17.77
CA GLU A 83 20.04 3.05 -16.76
C GLU A 83 20.43 3.51 -15.35
N ALA A 84 21.62 4.12 -15.18
CA ALA A 84 22.09 4.63 -13.91
C ALA A 84 21.22 5.78 -13.35
N VAL A 85 20.69 6.65 -14.23
CA VAL A 85 19.73 7.70 -13.85
C VAL A 85 18.43 7.08 -13.33
N ALA A 86 17.92 6.03 -13.99
CA ALA A 86 16.71 5.35 -13.57
C ALA A 86 16.89 4.68 -12.18
N GLU A 87 18.00 3.97 -11.97
CA GLU A 87 18.33 3.37 -10.67
C GLU A 87 18.57 4.41 -9.56
N GLY A 88 19.25 5.52 -9.89
CA GLY A 88 19.56 6.58 -8.94
C GLY A 88 18.31 7.24 -8.35
N ARG A 89 17.23 7.35 -9.14
CA ARG A 89 15.94 7.85 -8.66
C ARG A 89 15.31 6.92 -7.63
N GLY A 90 15.23 5.63 -7.94
CA GLY A 90 14.71 4.64 -7.00
C GLY A 90 15.50 4.68 -5.69
N LYS A 91 16.83 4.60 -5.77
CA LYS A 91 17.69 4.65 -4.57
C LYS A 91 17.48 5.91 -3.73
N ALA A 92 17.33 7.09 -4.34
CA ALA A 92 17.07 8.32 -3.59
C ALA A 92 15.75 8.27 -2.79
N GLN A 93 14.72 7.62 -3.33
CA GLN A 93 13.45 7.41 -2.62
C GLN A 93 13.56 6.32 -1.55
N ALA A 94 14.31 5.25 -1.79
CA ALA A 94 14.59 4.24 -0.77
C ALA A 94 15.39 4.83 0.41
N ASP A 95 16.37 5.69 0.13
CA ASP A 95 17.20 6.34 1.15
C ASP A 95 16.40 7.27 2.06
N SER A 96 15.37 7.95 1.55
CA SER A 96 14.51 8.79 2.39
C SER A 96 13.65 7.94 3.35
N LEU A 97 13.12 6.81 2.87
CA LEU A 97 12.40 5.83 3.69
C LEU A 97 13.32 5.20 4.75
N ARG A 98 14.56 4.86 4.37
CA ARG A 98 15.57 4.31 5.29
C ARG A 98 15.96 5.30 6.39
N LYS A 99 16.11 6.59 6.06
CA LYS A 99 16.39 7.63 7.06
C LYS A 99 15.28 7.77 8.08
N ALA A 100 14.02 7.81 7.63
CA ALA A 100 12.87 7.87 8.52
C ALA A 100 12.84 6.69 9.51
N ARG A 101 13.19 5.48 9.06
CA ARG A 101 13.32 4.29 9.93
C ARG A 101 14.44 4.42 10.96
N THR A 102 15.62 4.87 10.54
CA THR A 102 16.84 4.81 11.36
C THR A 102 16.80 5.79 12.54
N GLU A 103 16.08 6.89 12.41
CA GLU A 103 15.98 7.96 13.43
C GLU A 103 14.89 7.70 14.49
N THR A 104 14.05 6.69 14.32
CA THR A 104 12.92 6.44 15.24
C THR A 104 13.38 5.73 16.51
N GLN A 105 13.11 6.34 17.67
CA GLN A 105 13.31 5.73 18.99
C GLN A 105 12.07 4.95 19.44
N ALA A 106 12.29 3.84 20.13
CA ALA A 106 11.24 2.97 20.66
C ALA A 106 11.29 2.93 22.19
N LYS A 107 10.12 3.01 22.83
CA LYS A 107 9.95 2.83 24.28
C LYS A 107 9.70 1.34 24.57
N LEU A 108 10.77 0.55 24.67
CA LEU A 108 10.69 -0.89 24.93
C LEU A 108 10.30 -1.15 26.39
N LEU A 109 9.20 -1.87 26.62
CA LEU A 109 8.75 -2.26 27.96
C LEU A 109 9.57 -3.45 28.46
N ASN A 110 9.89 -3.46 29.76
CA ASN A 110 10.57 -4.60 30.38
C ASN A 110 9.61 -5.77 30.58
N ASN A 111 10.11 -7.00 30.38
CA ASN A 111 9.36 -8.21 30.70
C ASN A 111 8.99 -8.23 32.20
N GLY A 112 7.69 -8.09 32.50
CA GLY A 112 7.13 -8.19 33.85
C GLY A 112 6.63 -6.88 34.47
N ASP A 113 7.15 -5.72 34.05
CA ASP A 113 6.69 -4.41 34.54
C ASP A 113 6.29 -3.53 33.36
N ARG A 114 4.98 -3.44 33.14
CA ARG A 114 4.36 -2.71 32.02
C ARG A 114 4.36 -1.19 32.18
N THR A 115 4.95 -0.67 33.26
CA THR A 115 5.03 0.78 33.54
C THR A 115 6.40 1.39 33.24
N LYS A 116 7.46 0.58 33.21
CA LYS A 116 8.83 1.04 32.94
C LYS A 116 9.27 0.69 31.53
N PHE A 117 9.80 1.68 30.83
CA PHE A 117 10.35 1.52 29.49
C PHE A 117 11.82 1.91 29.42
N LYS A 118 12.52 1.35 28.44
CA LYS A 118 13.86 1.73 28.01
C LYS A 118 13.80 2.28 26.60
N LEU A 119 14.43 3.43 26.37
CA LEU A 119 14.60 3.96 25.02
C LEU A 119 15.66 3.14 24.28
N VAL A 120 15.25 2.53 23.16
CA VAL A 120 16.12 1.77 22.27
C VAL A 120 15.89 2.22 20.82
N PRO A 121 16.88 2.12 19.92
CA PRO A 121 16.66 2.36 18.50
C PRO A 121 15.62 1.37 17.95
N GLY A 122 14.68 1.83 17.11
CA GLY A 122 13.68 0.96 16.49
C GLY A 122 14.30 -0.21 15.68
N THR A 123 15.50 -0.01 15.14
CA THR A 123 16.28 -1.03 14.42
C THR A 123 16.78 -2.19 15.31
N SER A 124 16.78 -2.01 16.63
CA SER A 124 17.22 -3.03 17.59
C SER A 124 16.10 -3.93 18.12
N LEU A 125 14.85 -3.61 17.78
CA LEU A 125 13.66 -4.37 18.18
C LEU A 125 13.64 -5.76 17.55
N LYS A 126 13.19 -6.74 18.32
CA LYS A 126 13.03 -8.14 17.92
C LYS A 126 11.56 -8.54 17.95
N VAL A 127 11.22 -9.57 17.18
CA VAL A 127 9.88 -10.16 17.21
C VAL A 127 9.55 -10.60 18.64
N GLY A 128 8.36 -10.22 19.11
CA GLY A 128 7.89 -10.48 20.47
C GLY A 128 8.17 -9.36 21.48
N ASP A 129 9.04 -8.40 21.16
CA ASP A 129 9.23 -7.21 21.99
C ASP A 129 7.93 -6.42 22.10
N VAL A 130 7.70 -5.78 23.25
CA VAL A 130 6.52 -4.95 23.47
C VAL A 130 6.95 -3.51 23.66
N VAL A 131 6.42 -2.62 22.83
CA VAL A 131 6.72 -1.18 22.87
C VAL A 131 5.48 -0.39 23.27
N LEU A 132 5.69 0.67 24.05
CA LEU A 132 4.67 1.68 24.32
C LEU A 132 4.75 2.78 23.27
N VAL A 133 3.61 3.14 22.67
CA VAL A 133 3.52 4.24 21.70
C VAL A 133 2.41 5.19 22.16
N GLU A 134 2.75 6.45 22.36
CA GLU A 134 1.84 7.48 22.86
C GLU A 134 1.53 8.52 21.77
N ALA A 135 0.51 9.34 21.99
CA ALA A 135 0.19 10.45 21.11
C ALA A 135 1.41 11.32 20.77
N GLY A 136 1.67 11.49 19.48
CA GLY A 136 2.83 12.19 18.94
C GLY A 136 3.98 11.28 18.50
N ASP A 137 4.08 10.07 19.05
CA ASP A 137 5.14 9.11 18.72
C ASP A 137 4.92 8.48 17.32
N ILE A 138 6.02 8.07 16.71
CA ILE A 138 6.03 7.25 15.50
C ILE A 138 6.11 5.77 15.92
N ILE A 139 5.28 4.93 15.31
CA ILE A 139 5.32 3.48 15.54
C ILE A 139 6.67 2.94 15.03
N PRO A 140 7.50 2.32 15.89
CA PRO A 140 8.91 2.06 15.54
C PRO A 140 9.14 0.87 14.61
N SER A 141 8.21 -0.10 14.58
CA SER A 141 8.26 -1.29 13.72
C SER A 141 6.85 -1.89 13.59
N ASP A 142 6.65 -2.77 12.62
CA ASP A 142 5.36 -3.44 12.42
C ASP A 142 5.03 -4.37 13.60
N GLY A 143 3.75 -4.41 13.97
CA GLY A 143 3.30 -5.17 15.12
C GLY A 143 1.79 -5.27 15.24
N GLU A 144 1.35 -5.84 16.35
CA GLU A 144 -0.04 -5.95 16.74
C GLU A 144 -0.28 -5.22 18.07
N VAL A 145 -1.34 -4.42 18.14
CA VAL A 145 -1.81 -3.80 19.38
C VAL A 145 -2.31 -4.91 20.30
N ILE A 146 -1.65 -5.05 21.45
CA ILE A 146 -2.03 -6.01 22.48
C ILE A 146 -2.82 -5.36 23.62
N GLU A 147 -2.77 -4.03 23.72
CA GLU A 147 -3.49 -3.26 24.75
C GLU A 147 -3.65 -1.80 24.33
N GLY A 148 -4.80 -1.20 24.66
CA GLY A 148 -5.11 0.20 24.36
C GLY A 148 -5.84 0.40 23.02
N VAL A 149 -6.27 1.63 22.80
CA VAL A 149 -6.89 2.10 21.56
C VAL A 149 -6.33 3.47 21.23
N ALA A 150 -6.00 3.70 19.96
CA ALA A 150 -5.49 4.98 19.50
C ALA A 150 -5.91 5.28 18.06
N SER A 151 -5.96 6.57 17.75
CA SER A 151 -6.07 7.05 16.37
C SER A 151 -4.67 7.15 15.75
N VAL A 152 -4.46 6.51 14.60
CA VAL A 152 -3.17 6.45 13.91
C VAL A 152 -3.28 7.11 12.54
N ASN A 153 -2.32 7.98 12.25
CA ASN A 153 -2.13 8.59 10.95
C ASN A 153 -1.23 7.69 10.09
N GLU A 154 -1.85 7.02 9.11
CA GLU A 154 -1.15 6.16 8.15
C GLU A 154 -0.82 6.88 6.84
N ALA A 155 -1.02 8.20 6.75
CA ALA A 155 -0.81 8.98 5.52
C ALA A 155 0.60 8.87 4.96
N ALA A 156 1.61 8.61 5.80
CA ALA A 156 2.98 8.38 5.36
C ALA A 156 3.13 7.16 4.44
N ILE A 157 2.18 6.22 4.52
CA ILE A 157 2.22 4.93 3.82
C ILE A 157 1.06 4.81 2.83
N THR A 158 -0.17 5.07 3.28
CA THR A 158 -1.37 4.94 2.46
C THR A 158 -1.63 6.19 1.60
N GLY A 159 -1.07 7.34 1.99
CA GLY A 159 -1.37 8.63 1.40
C GLY A 159 -2.77 9.17 1.73
N GLU A 160 -3.55 8.44 2.52
CA GLU A 160 -4.86 8.89 2.99
C GLU A 160 -4.71 9.69 4.27
N SER A 161 -5.18 10.95 4.27
CA SER A 161 -5.07 11.87 5.42
C SER A 161 -6.04 11.55 6.56
N ALA A 162 -6.98 10.64 6.36
CA ALA A 162 -7.97 10.27 7.37
C ALA A 162 -7.33 9.36 8.44
N PRO A 163 -7.45 9.69 9.73
CA PRO A 163 -6.94 8.83 10.79
C PRO A 163 -7.67 7.49 10.86
N VAL A 164 -6.94 6.42 11.17
CA VAL A 164 -7.48 5.07 11.33
C VAL A 164 -7.37 4.65 12.79
N ILE A 165 -8.44 4.07 13.34
CA ILE A 165 -8.45 3.57 14.72
C ILE A 165 -7.78 2.19 14.77
N ARG A 166 -6.82 2.02 15.69
CA ARG A 166 -6.11 0.78 15.98
C ARG A 166 -6.34 0.37 17.42
N GLU A 167 -6.75 -0.87 17.65
CA GLU A 167 -7.20 -1.35 18.97
C GLU A 167 -6.83 -2.81 19.21
N SER A 168 -6.70 -3.19 20.48
CA SER A 168 -6.38 -4.57 20.88
C SER A 168 -7.53 -5.54 20.68
N GLY A 169 -7.23 -6.78 20.30
CA GLY A 169 -8.19 -7.90 20.36
C GLY A 169 -9.17 -8.02 19.19
N GLY A 170 -8.94 -7.31 18.08
CA GLY A 170 -9.73 -7.42 16.86
C GLY A 170 -8.92 -7.31 15.56
N ASP A 171 -9.61 -7.26 14.44
CA ASP A 171 -9.03 -7.19 13.07
C ASP A 171 -8.22 -5.90 12.81
N ARG A 172 -8.34 -4.91 13.69
CA ARG A 172 -7.65 -3.61 13.61
C ARG A 172 -6.42 -3.50 14.50
N SER A 173 -5.96 -4.63 15.05
CA SER A 173 -4.78 -4.69 15.90
C SER A 173 -3.47 -4.50 15.11
N ALA A 174 -3.42 -4.82 13.83
CA ALA A 174 -2.21 -4.64 13.03
C ALA A 174 -1.84 -3.16 12.88
N VAL A 175 -0.58 -2.82 13.17
CA VAL A 175 -0.02 -1.48 13.00
C VAL A 175 1.26 -1.53 12.19
N THR A 176 1.50 -0.48 11.42
CA THR A 176 2.63 -0.39 10.49
C THR A 176 3.69 0.57 11.01
N GLY A 177 4.95 0.15 10.99
CA GLY A 177 6.08 0.99 11.37
C GLY A 177 6.21 2.22 10.47
N GLY A 178 6.55 3.37 11.06
CA GLY A 178 6.65 4.66 10.37
C GLY A 178 5.35 5.48 10.33
N THR A 179 4.23 4.93 10.81
CA THR A 179 2.97 5.68 11.01
C THR A 179 2.97 6.41 12.34
N GLN A 180 2.15 7.46 12.49
CA GLN A 180 2.16 8.31 13.69
C GLN A 180 0.89 8.11 14.53
N VAL A 181 1.04 7.93 15.84
CA VAL A 181 -0.10 7.94 16.77
C VAL A 181 -0.54 9.37 17.03
N LEU A 182 -1.82 9.67 16.84
CA LEU A 182 -2.40 11.02 16.98
C LEU A 182 -3.05 11.24 18.35
N SER A 183 -3.70 10.22 18.91
CA SER A 183 -4.40 10.30 20.19
C SER A 183 -4.15 9.07 21.04
N ASP A 184 -4.31 9.23 22.35
CA ASP A 184 -4.25 8.15 23.34
C ASP A 184 -2.91 7.39 23.34
N TRP A 185 -2.94 6.09 23.63
CA TRP A 185 -1.77 5.23 23.72
C TRP A 185 -2.11 3.79 23.33
N ILE A 186 -1.10 3.10 22.81
CA ILE A 186 -1.17 1.67 22.47
C ILE A 186 0.10 0.94 22.90
N ARG A 187 -0.05 -0.32 23.31
CA ARG A 187 1.07 -1.25 23.47
C ARG A 187 1.11 -2.17 22.27
N VAL A 188 2.23 -2.17 21.58
CA VAL A 188 2.41 -2.90 20.32
C VAL A 188 3.41 -4.02 20.56
N ARG A 189 3.02 -5.27 20.25
CA ARG A 189 3.93 -6.40 20.16
C ARG A 189 4.51 -6.46 18.75
N ILE A 190 5.83 -6.41 18.63
CA ILE A 190 6.51 -6.46 17.34
C ILE A 190 6.29 -7.82 16.68
N SER A 191 5.80 -7.82 15.45
CA SER A 191 5.49 -9.01 14.66
C SER A 191 6.49 -9.26 13.52
N ALA A 192 7.11 -8.19 12.99
CA ALA A 192 8.07 -8.29 11.90
C ALA A 192 9.52 -8.18 12.38
N ALA A 193 10.39 -9.06 11.88
CA ALA A 193 11.83 -8.96 12.09
C ALA A 193 12.45 -7.82 11.25
N SER A 194 13.61 -7.33 11.68
CA SER A 194 14.41 -6.39 10.87
C SER A 194 14.73 -7.01 9.50
N GLY A 195 14.49 -6.26 8.42
CA GLY A 195 14.60 -6.74 7.05
C GLY A 195 13.29 -7.30 6.47
N GLN A 196 12.27 -7.50 7.30
CA GLN A 196 10.94 -7.99 6.89
C GLN A 196 9.81 -7.04 7.25
N THR A 197 10.12 -5.84 7.75
CA THR A 197 9.12 -4.80 7.99
C THR A 197 8.53 -4.29 6.69
N PHE A 198 7.39 -3.63 6.75
CA PHE A 198 6.71 -3.04 5.61
C PHE A 198 7.60 -2.01 4.91
N LEU A 199 8.27 -1.15 5.69
CA LEU A 199 9.26 -0.21 5.14
C LEU A 199 10.46 -0.94 4.52
N ASP A 200 10.94 -2.05 5.10
CA ASP A 200 12.03 -2.84 4.49
C ASP A 200 11.60 -3.48 3.17
N ARG A 201 10.36 -3.97 3.07
CA ARG A 201 9.79 -4.45 1.79
C ARG A 201 9.67 -3.32 0.77
N MET A 202 9.23 -2.13 1.17
CA MET A 202 9.22 -0.96 0.28
C MET A 202 10.64 -0.63 -0.21
N ILE A 203 11.62 -0.60 0.70
CA ILE A 203 13.02 -0.35 0.38
C ILE A 203 13.55 -1.42 -0.59
N SER A 204 13.29 -2.70 -0.35
CA SER A 204 13.76 -3.78 -1.24
C SER A 204 13.15 -3.71 -2.64
N LEU A 205 11.86 -3.36 -2.73
CA LEU A 205 11.16 -3.18 -3.99
C LEU A 205 11.73 -2.00 -4.79
N VAL A 206 12.02 -0.89 -4.11
CA VAL A 206 12.57 0.32 -4.73
C VAL A 206 14.06 0.17 -5.09
N GLU A 207 14.85 -0.51 -4.25
CA GLU A 207 16.27 -0.80 -4.51
C GLU A 207 16.46 -1.90 -5.57
N GLY A 208 15.38 -2.56 -6.00
CA GLY A 208 15.37 -3.47 -7.15
C GLY A 208 16.20 -4.73 -6.96
N ALA A 209 16.46 -5.14 -5.71
CA ALA A 209 17.46 -6.16 -5.36
C ALA A 209 17.19 -7.54 -6.01
N GLU A 210 15.97 -7.81 -6.48
CA GLU A 210 15.62 -9.05 -7.19
C GLU A 210 14.67 -8.80 -8.37
N ARG A 211 14.90 -7.77 -9.19
CA ARG A 211 14.09 -7.61 -10.42
C ARG A 211 14.41 -8.73 -11.41
N GLN A 212 13.43 -9.60 -11.64
CA GLN A 212 13.40 -10.47 -12.81
C GLN A 212 12.94 -9.69 -14.04
N LYS A 213 13.49 -10.03 -15.21
CA LYS A 213 13.01 -9.49 -16.50
C LYS A 213 11.55 -9.88 -16.68
N THR A 214 10.74 -8.94 -17.14
CA THR A 214 9.32 -9.15 -17.37
C THR A 214 9.08 -9.96 -18.65
N PRO A 215 7.90 -10.59 -18.83
CA PRO A 215 7.59 -11.34 -20.05
C PRO A 215 7.77 -10.50 -21.33
N ASN A 216 7.31 -9.24 -21.34
CA ASN A 216 7.48 -8.37 -22.50
C ASN A 216 8.94 -7.96 -22.71
N GLU A 217 9.70 -7.72 -21.64
CA GLU A 217 11.14 -7.47 -21.73
C GLU A 217 11.91 -8.68 -22.28
N ILE A 218 11.50 -9.90 -21.94
CA ILE A 218 12.09 -11.14 -22.47
C ILE A 218 11.74 -11.29 -23.96
N ALA A 219 10.47 -11.13 -24.33
CA ALA A 219 10.02 -11.23 -25.71
C ALA A 219 10.76 -10.24 -26.62
N LEU A 220 10.88 -8.99 -26.18
CA LEU A 220 11.62 -7.97 -26.91
C LEU A 220 13.11 -8.30 -26.99
N ASN A 221 13.73 -8.77 -25.90
CA ASN A 221 15.14 -9.20 -25.94
C ASN A 221 15.38 -10.32 -26.96
N ILE A 222 14.47 -11.30 -27.09
CA ILE A 222 14.57 -12.36 -28.11
C ILE A 222 14.56 -11.76 -29.51
N LEU A 223 13.63 -10.83 -29.79
CA LEU A 223 13.56 -10.14 -31.07
C LEU A 223 14.83 -9.32 -31.36
N LEU A 224 15.32 -8.56 -30.37
CA LEU A 224 16.52 -7.73 -30.51
C LEU A 224 17.77 -8.59 -30.77
N VAL A 225 17.91 -9.73 -30.09
CA VAL A 225 18.99 -10.70 -30.34
C VAL A 225 18.87 -11.27 -31.76
N GLY A 226 17.67 -11.67 -32.18
CA GLY A 226 17.43 -12.17 -33.52
C GLY A 226 17.79 -11.17 -34.62
N MET A 227 17.35 -9.91 -34.49
CA MET A 227 17.71 -8.83 -35.41
C MET A 227 19.21 -8.55 -35.41
N THR A 228 19.85 -8.52 -34.23
CA THR A 228 21.29 -8.31 -34.12
C THR A 228 22.06 -9.40 -34.88
N LEU A 229 21.66 -10.67 -34.73
CA LEU A 229 22.28 -11.79 -35.45
C LEU A 229 22.11 -11.65 -36.97
N ILE A 230 20.91 -11.29 -37.44
CA ILE A 230 20.65 -11.03 -38.86
C ILE A 230 21.58 -9.92 -39.38
N PHE A 231 21.72 -8.81 -38.65
CA PHE A 231 22.58 -7.71 -39.08
C PHE A 231 24.07 -8.02 -38.98
N VAL A 232 24.49 -8.87 -38.04
CA VAL A 232 25.87 -9.38 -38.00
C VAL A 232 26.16 -10.14 -39.30
N LEU A 233 25.29 -11.08 -39.69
CA LEU A 233 25.46 -11.85 -40.93
C LEU A 233 25.39 -10.97 -42.17
N ALA A 234 24.45 -10.03 -42.22
CA ALA A 234 24.29 -9.11 -43.34
C ALA A 234 25.54 -8.23 -43.52
N THR A 235 26.08 -7.67 -42.44
CA THR A 235 27.27 -6.79 -42.53
C THR A 235 28.57 -7.57 -42.73
N ALA A 236 28.69 -8.77 -42.16
CA ALA A 236 29.86 -9.62 -42.35
C ALA A 236 30.02 -10.18 -43.77
N THR A 237 28.93 -10.25 -44.56
CA THR A 237 28.96 -10.76 -45.95
C THR A 237 29.25 -9.67 -46.99
N ILE A 238 29.07 -8.39 -46.64
CA ILE A 238 29.37 -7.25 -47.52
C ILE A 238 30.80 -7.25 -48.09
N PRO A 239 31.87 -7.51 -47.31
CA PRO A 239 33.24 -7.58 -47.84
C PRO A 239 33.40 -8.55 -49.01
N SER A 240 32.73 -9.70 -48.96
CA SER A 240 32.78 -10.71 -50.03
C SER A 240 32.17 -10.16 -51.32
N PHE A 241 31.00 -9.52 -51.25
CA PHE A 241 30.37 -8.90 -52.43
C PHE A 241 31.16 -7.72 -52.99
N ALA A 242 31.75 -6.91 -52.10
CA ALA A 242 32.62 -5.81 -52.50
C ALA A 242 33.86 -6.34 -53.23
N SER A 243 34.53 -7.35 -52.65
CA SER A 243 35.72 -7.97 -53.26
C SER A 243 35.43 -8.60 -54.62
N TYR A 244 34.28 -9.27 -54.78
CA TYR A 244 33.83 -9.82 -56.05
C TYR A 244 33.63 -8.74 -57.12
N SER A 245 33.12 -7.58 -56.73
CA SER A 245 32.94 -6.40 -57.60
C SER A 245 34.22 -5.56 -57.79
N GLY A 246 35.37 -6.01 -57.27
CA GLY A 246 36.65 -5.27 -57.35
C GLY A 246 36.78 -4.09 -56.37
N GLY A 247 35.90 -3.99 -55.37
CA GLY A 247 35.91 -2.96 -54.34
C GLY A 247 36.44 -3.45 -52.99
N TYR A 248 36.73 -2.49 -52.11
CA TYR A 248 37.13 -2.74 -50.72
C TYR A 248 36.37 -1.80 -49.78
N ILE A 249 35.84 -2.33 -48.68
CA ILE A 249 35.12 -1.54 -47.68
C ILE A 249 35.89 -1.62 -46.34
N PRO A 250 36.35 -0.49 -45.80
CA PRO A 250 37.00 -0.44 -44.50
C PRO A 250 36.13 -1.02 -43.39
N VAL A 251 36.77 -1.76 -42.46
CA VAL A 251 36.09 -2.34 -41.29
C VAL A 251 35.39 -1.28 -40.44
N THR A 252 35.96 -0.07 -40.36
CA THR A 252 35.38 1.07 -39.64
C THR A 252 33.99 1.46 -40.19
N ILE A 253 33.81 1.44 -41.51
CA ILE A 253 32.53 1.72 -42.17
C ILE A 253 31.55 0.57 -41.94
N LEU A 254 32.01 -0.68 -41.97
CA LEU A 254 31.15 -1.84 -41.67
C LEU A 254 30.65 -1.83 -40.24
N VAL A 255 31.51 -1.47 -39.28
CA VAL A 255 31.12 -1.31 -37.87
C VAL A 255 30.13 -0.16 -37.72
N ALA A 256 30.37 0.99 -38.35
CA ALA A 256 29.43 2.10 -38.32
C ALA A 256 28.06 1.71 -38.90
N LEU A 257 28.04 1.07 -40.07
CA LEU A 257 26.83 0.54 -40.70
C LEU A 257 26.11 -0.44 -39.76
N PHE A 258 26.84 -1.41 -39.21
CA PHE A 258 26.30 -2.40 -38.31
C PHE A 258 25.64 -1.76 -37.07
N VAL A 259 26.33 -0.82 -36.41
CA VAL A 259 25.79 -0.13 -35.24
C VAL A 259 24.58 0.74 -35.58
N THR A 260 24.51 1.31 -36.79
CA THR A 260 23.32 2.06 -37.24
C THR A 260 22.12 1.16 -37.56
N LEU A 261 22.33 -0.11 -37.88
CA LEU A 261 21.25 -1.06 -38.21
C LEU A 261 20.68 -1.75 -36.98
N ILE A 262 21.53 -2.11 -36.02
CA ILE A 262 21.05 -2.80 -34.82
C ILE A 262 20.18 -1.87 -33.96
N PRO A 263 19.14 -2.41 -33.29
CA PRO A 263 18.17 -1.63 -32.53
C PRO A 263 18.73 -1.12 -31.18
N THR A 264 19.82 -0.34 -31.22
CA THR A 264 20.54 0.20 -30.06
C THR A 264 19.64 1.04 -29.16
N THR A 265 18.78 1.89 -29.74
CA THR A 265 17.88 2.78 -28.99
C THR A 265 16.96 2.01 -28.04
N ILE A 266 16.32 0.95 -28.55
CA ILE A 266 15.39 0.15 -27.75
C ILE A 266 16.15 -0.74 -26.77
N GLY A 267 17.23 -1.39 -27.23
CA GLY A 267 18.07 -2.25 -26.38
C GLY A 267 18.70 -1.50 -25.21
N ALA A 268 19.07 -0.24 -25.40
CA ALA A 268 19.63 0.62 -24.36
C ALA A 268 18.61 1.06 -23.31
N LEU A 269 17.37 1.33 -23.73
CA LEU A 269 16.39 2.00 -22.87
C LEU A 269 15.42 1.05 -22.16
N LEU A 270 15.31 -0.21 -22.61
CA LEU A 270 14.33 -1.18 -22.11
C LEU A 270 14.37 -1.35 -20.58
N SER A 271 15.55 -1.55 -20.01
CA SER A 271 15.69 -1.74 -18.55
C SER A 271 15.39 -0.46 -17.78
N ALA A 272 15.80 0.70 -18.30
CA ALA A 272 15.53 2.02 -17.72
C ALA A 272 14.02 2.34 -17.69
N ILE A 273 13.29 1.99 -18.76
CA ILE A 273 11.82 2.15 -18.84
C ILE A 273 11.14 1.37 -17.72
N GLY A 274 11.51 0.10 -17.52
CA GLY A 274 10.91 -0.72 -16.46
C GLY A 274 11.19 -0.18 -15.04
N ILE A 275 12.40 0.34 -14.79
CA ILE A 275 12.76 0.93 -13.49
C ILE A 275 11.95 2.20 -13.25
N ALA A 276 11.87 3.08 -14.26
CA ALA A 276 11.09 4.31 -14.17
C ALA A 276 9.58 4.04 -14.00
N GLY A 277 9.05 2.97 -14.62
CA GLY A 277 7.67 2.54 -14.47
C GLY A 277 7.34 2.14 -13.03
N MET A 278 8.21 1.36 -12.38
CA MET A 278 8.03 0.98 -10.97
C MET A 278 8.15 2.19 -10.04
N ASP A 279 9.13 3.08 -10.25
CA ASP A 279 9.27 4.34 -9.49
C ASP A 279 7.99 5.18 -9.56
N ARG A 280 7.36 5.23 -10.74
CA ARG A 280 6.11 5.97 -10.95
C ARG A 280 4.96 5.41 -10.11
N LEU A 281 4.81 4.08 -10.01
CA LEU A 281 3.73 3.48 -9.22
C LEU A 281 3.81 3.79 -7.73
N VAL A 282 5.03 3.84 -7.18
CA VAL A 282 5.24 4.20 -5.77
C VAL A 282 4.75 5.62 -5.51
N ARG A 283 4.85 6.55 -6.47
CA ARG A 283 4.29 7.91 -6.35
C ARG A 283 2.77 7.96 -6.33
N PHE A 284 2.12 6.92 -6.86
CA PHE A 284 0.67 6.72 -6.76
C PHE A 284 0.28 5.86 -5.55
N ASN A 285 1.20 5.64 -4.60
CA ASN A 285 1.02 4.77 -3.43
C ASN A 285 0.65 3.33 -3.80
N VAL A 286 1.04 2.86 -4.98
CA VAL A 286 0.86 1.47 -5.42
C VAL A 286 2.17 0.73 -5.24
N LEU A 287 2.15 -0.29 -4.37
CA LEU A 287 3.28 -1.18 -4.15
C LEU A 287 3.19 -2.40 -5.04
N ALA A 288 3.97 -2.39 -6.13
CA ALA A 288 4.10 -3.55 -6.99
C ALA A 288 5.20 -4.48 -6.48
N MET A 289 4.84 -5.73 -6.16
CA MET A 289 5.80 -6.74 -5.69
C MET A 289 6.81 -7.17 -6.76
N SER A 290 6.50 -6.93 -8.04
CA SER A 290 7.40 -7.21 -9.15
C SER A 290 7.02 -6.38 -10.37
N GLY A 291 7.97 -6.14 -11.27
CA GLY A 291 7.68 -5.53 -12.58
C GLY A 291 6.70 -6.35 -13.42
N ARG A 292 6.66 -7.68 -13.24
CA ARG A 292 5.70 -8.56 -13.91
C ARG A 292 4.26 -8.25 -13.49
N ALA A 293 4.02 -7.95 -12.22
CA ALA A 293 2.68 -7.58 -11.75
C ALA A 293 2.20 -6.26 -12.39
N VAL A 294 3.13 -5.31 -12.61
CA VAL A 294 2.83 -4.04 -13.28
C VAL A 294 2.42 -4.25 -14.72
N GLU A 295 3.17 -5.08 -15.46
CA GLU A 295 2.84 -5.37 -16.86
C GLU A 295 1.52 -6.14 -16.97
N ALA A 296 1.32 -7.14 -16.11
CA ALA A 296 0.08 -7.91 -16.10
C ALA A 296 -1.14 -7.04 -15.78
N ALA A 297 -1.00 -6.05 -14.88
CA ALA A 297 -2.07 -5.10 -14.58
C ALA A 297 -2.49 -4.24 -15.78
N GLY A 298 -1.58 -4.02 -16.75
CA GLY A 298 -1.90 -3.33 -18.01
C GLY A 298 -2.69 -4.19 -19.01
N ASP A 299 -2.77 -5.50 -18.78
CA ASP A 299 -3.46 -6.49 -19.62
C ASP A 299 -4.71 -7.07 -18.92
N VAL A 300 -5.25 -6.35 -17.93
CA VAL A 300 -6.47 -6.75 -17.20
C VAL A 300 -7.70 -6.22 -17.91
N ASP A 301 -8.56 -7.14 -18.36
CA ASP A 301 -9.85 -6.80 -18.98
C ASP A 301 -11.00 -6.63 -17.97
N THR A 302 -10.89 -7.28 -16.80
CA THR A 302 -11.97 -7.31 -15.79
C THR A 302 -11.39 -7.08 -14.41
N LEU A 303 -11.82 -5.99 -13.77
CA LEU A 303 -11.46 -5.68 -12.39
C LEU A 303 -12.53 -6.22 -11.43
N LEU A 304 -12.13 -7.19 -10.60
CA LEU A 304 -12.95 -7.67 -9.49
C LEU A 304 -12.54 -6.93 -8.23
N LEU A 305 -13.45 -6.14 -7.66
CA LEU A 305 -13.23 -5.46 -6.41
C LEU A 305 -13.96 -6.18 -5.29
N ASP A 306 -13.26 -6.44 -4.19
CA ASP A 306 -13.95 -6.70 -2.94
C ASP A 306 -14.72 -5.43 -2.53
N LYS A 307 -15.91 -5.57 -1.92
CA LYS A 307 -16.71 -4.41 -1.54
C LYS A 307 -16.22 -3.86 -0.20
N THR A 308 -16.19 -4.73 0.80
CA THR A 308 -15.98 -4.37 2.19
C THR A 308 -14.54 -3.90 2.39
N GLY A 309 -14.35 -2.68 2.89
CA GLY A 309 -13.01 -2.13 3.16
C GLY A 309 -12.25 -1.62 1.93
N THR A 310 -12.66 -2.00 0.71
CA THR A 310 -12.11 -1.46 -0.55
C THR A 310 -12.97 -0.33 -1.08
N ILE A 311 -14.24 -0.62 -1.45
CA ILE A 311 -15.21 0.39 -1.92
C ILE A 311 -15.83 1.13 -0.74
N THR A 312 -16.05 0.43 0.37
CA THR A 312 -16.65 0.96 1.58
C THR A 312 -15.62 1.13 2.69
N LEU A 313 -15.99 1.85 3.75
CA LEU A 313 -15.16 2.00 4.95
C LEU A 313 -14.95 0.66 5.70
N GLY A 314 -15.69 -0.39 5.31
CA GLY A 314 -15.54 -1.75 5.84
C GLY A 314 -16.29 -2.00 7.14
N ASN A 315 -16.82 -0.96 7.78
CA ASN A 315 -17.68 -1.07 8.95
C ASN A 315 -19.09 -0.58 8.61
N ARG A 316 -20.09 -1.29 9.12
CA ARG A 316 -21.48 -0.84 8.99
C ARG A 316 -21.76 0.21 10.06
N GLN A 317 -22.18 1.39 9.63
CA GLN A 317 -22.50 2.50 10.54
C GLN A 317 -24.00 2.69 10.64
N ALA A 318 -24.47 3.06 11.83
CA ALA A 318 -25.86 3.43 12.05
C ALA A 318 -26.21 4.67 11.21
N THR A 319 -27.27 4.56 10.42
CA THR A 319 -27.75 5.64 9.55
C THR A 319 -29.13 6.13 9.95
N GLU A 320 -29.93 5.29 10.59
CA GLU A 320 -31.32 5.58 10.87
C GLU A 320 -31.86 4.77 12.06
N PHE A 321 -32.77 5.37 12.83
CA PHE A 321 -33.55 4.71 13.85
C PHE A 321 -34.97 4.49 13.31
N ARG A 322 -35.42 3.24 13.24
CA ARG A 322 -36.74 2.85 12.74
C ARG A 322 -37.59 2.33 13.90
N PRO A 323 -38.43 3.18 14.52
CA PRO A 323 -39.25 2.77 15.65
C PRO A 323 -40.39 1.84 15.21
N VAL A 324 -40.82 0.96 16.12
CA VAL A 324 -42.11 0.26 15.95
C VAL A 324 -43.28 1.20 16.25
N LYS A 325 -44.49 0.81 15.85
CA LYS A 325 -45.71 1.58 16.10
C LYS A 325 -45.88 1.94 17.58
N GLY A 326 -46.15 3.21 17.85
CA GLY A 326 -46.35 3.73 19.20
C GLY A 326 -45.06 4.05 19.97
N VAL A 327 -43.90 4.04 19.30
CA VAL A 327 -42.61 4.50 19.84
C VAL A 327 -42.11 5.68 19.01
N THR A 328 -41.53 6.68 19.66
CA THR A 328 -40.95 7.83 18.95
C THR A 328 -39.50 7.55 18.53
N GLU A 329 -39.01 8.18 17.46
CA GLU A 329 -37.60 8.07 17.09
C GLU A 329 -36.66 8.51 18.22
N GLN A 330 -37.06 9.54 18.99
CA GLN A 330 -36.27 10.06 20.12
C GLN A 330 -36.15 9.02 21.23
N GLU A 331 -37.24 8.32 21.58
CA GLU A 331 -37.27 7.26 22.59
C GLU A 331 -36.38 6.08 22.18
N LEU A 332 -36.42 5.68 20.90
CA LEU A 332 -35.56 4.64 20.36
C LEU A 332 -34.08 5.08 20.36
N ALA A 333 -33.77 6.29 19.91
CA ALA A 333 -32.40 6.81 19.87
C ALA A 333 -31.78 6.89 21.27
N ASP A 334 -32.57 7.28 22.28
CA ASP A 334 -32.14 7.36 23.67
C ASP A 334 -31.78 5.98 24.25
N ALA A 335 -32.66 5.00 24.10
CA ALA A 335 -32.41 3.64 24.53
C ALA A 335 -31.25 2.99 23.76
N ALA A 336 -31.17 3.21 22.45
CA ALA A 336 -30.11 2.69 21.60
C ALA A 336 -28.74 3.25 22.00
N GLN A 337 -28.66 4.55 22.32
CA GLN A 337 -27.42 5.16 22.82
C GLN A 337 -27.01 4.52 24.14
N LEU A 338 -27.92 4.45 25.12
CA LEU A 338 -27.65 3.87 26.44
C LEU A 338 -27.11 2.44 26.36
N ALA A 339 -27.76 1.58 25.57
CA ALA A 339 -27.31 0.21 25.37
C ALA A 339 -25.97 0.10 24.61
N SER A 340 -25.60 1.14 23.85
CA SER A 340 -24.36 1.17 23.06
C SER A 340 -23.18 1.83 23.77
N LEU A 341 -23.37 2.42 24.96
CA LEU A 341 -22.29 3.09 25.69
C LEU A 341 -21.15 2.13 26.12
N ALA A 342 -21.48 0.87 26.37
CA ALA A 342 -20.52 -0.19 26.69
C ALA A 342 -20.20 -1.10 25.48
N ASP A 343 -20.68 -0.71 24.30
CA ASP A 343 -20.43 -1.43 23.06
C ASP A 343 -19.31 -0.73 22.29
N GLU A 344 -18.09 -1.19 22.53
CA GLU A 344 -16.89 -0.60 21.94
C GLU A 344 -16.73 -0.92 20.44
N THR A 345 -17.59 -1.77 19.87
CA THR A 345 -17.55 -2.09 18.44
C THR A 345 -17.81 -0.85 17.58
N PRO A 346 -17.34 -0.83 16.31
CA PRO A 346 -17.66 0.26 15.39
C PRO A 346 -19.18 0.49 15.24
N GLU A 347 -19.97 -0.57 15.26
CA GLU A 347 -21.42 -0.56 15.23
C GLU A 347 -21.99 0.17 16.45
N GLY A 348 -21.56 -0.20 17.66
CA GLY A 348 -21.93 0.46 18.91
C GLY A 348 -21.57 1.94 18.93
N ARG A 349 -20.32 2.28 18.59
CA ARG A 349 -19.86 3.68 18.52
C ARG A 349 -20.65 4.49 17.50
N SER A 350 -20.96 3.93 16.33
CA SER A 350 -21.74 4.63 15.30
C SER A 350 -23.15 5.01 15.75
N ILE A 351 -23.77 4.20 16.62
CA ILE A 351 -25.09 4.48 17.20
C ILE A 351 -25.02 5.65 18.17
N VAL A 352 -23.99 5.68 19.03
CA VAL A 352 -23.76 6.78 19.98
C VAL A 352 -23.55 8.10 19.23
N VAL A 353 -22.78 8.07 18.13
CA VAL A 353 -22.56 9.23 17.26
C VAL A 353 -23.86 9.68 16.60
N LEU A 354 -24.61 8.77 15.98
CA LEU A 354 -25.89 9.10 15.32
C LEU A 354 -26.90 9.73 16.30
N ALA A 355 -27.01 9.17 17.51
CA ALA A 355 -27.89 9.70 18.55
C ALA A 355 -27.49 11.12 18.99
N LYS A 356 -26.19 11.38 19.13
CA LYS A 356 -25.65 12.69 19.49
C LYS A 356 -25.88 13.74 18.39
N GLU A 357 -25.58 13.39 17.14
CA GLU A 357 -25.63 14.33 16.01
C GLU A 357 -27.06 14.65 15.57
N LYS A 358 -27.91 13.63 15.40
CA LYS A 358 -29.26 13.81 14.86
C LYS A 358 -30.29 14.21 15.92
N TYR A 359 -30.14 13.74 17.16
CA TYR A 359 -31.14 13.94 18.22
C TYR A 359 -30.63 14.78 19.41
N GLY A 360 -29.38 15.25 19.35
CA GLY A 360 -28.80 16.12 20.37
C GLY A 360 -28.56 15.46 21.72
N ILE A 361 -28.60 14.12 21.79
CA ILE A 361 -28.46 13.37 23.04
C ILE A 361 -26.98 13.36 23.45
N ARG A 362 -26.62 14.30 24.33
CA ARG A 362 -25.24 14.49 24.82
C ARG A 362 -24.93 13.55 25.99
N ALA A 363 -23.63 13.40 26.27
CA ALA A 363 -23.10 12.58 27.35
C ALA A 363 -23.86 12.85 28.67
N ARG A 364 -24.43 11.78 29.24
CA ARG A 364 -25.07 11.81 30.55
C ARG A 364 -24.00 11.76 31.63
N ASP A 365 -24.25 12.38 32.78
CA ASP A 365 -23.34 12.29 33.92
C ASP A 365 -23.39 10.88 34.51
N MET A 366 -22.49 10.02 34.03
CA MET A 366 -22.43 8.59 34.35
C MET A 366 -22.25 8.33 35.84
N ALA A 367 -21.68 9.28 36.59
CA ALA A 367 -21.45 9.15 38.04
C ALA A 367 -22.74 9.20 38.88
N THR A 368 -23.84 9.72 38.30
CA THR A 368 -25.14 9.83 38.97
C THR A 368 -26.09 8.67 38.70
N LEU A 369 -25.77 7.83 37.71
CA LEU A 369 -26.57 6.68 37.33
C LEU A 369 -25.96 5.45 38.03
N HIS A 370 -26.73 4.76 38.89
CA HIS A 370 -26.35 3.45 39.42
C HIS A 370 -26.47 2.37 38.32
N ALA A 371 -25.75 2.58 37.21
CA ALA A 371 -25.83 1.80 36.00
C ALA A 371 -24.83 0.64 36.01
N THR A 372 -25.31 -0.57 35.76
CA THR A 372 -24.48 -1.74 35.46
C THR A 372 -24.48 -1.96 33.97
N PHE A 373 -23.33 -1.72 33.33
CA PHE A 373 -23.19 -1.89 31.89
C PHE A 373 -22.95 -3.34 31.51
N VAL A 374 -23.62 -3.79 30.44
CA VAL A 374 -23.45 -5.11 29.85
C VAL A 374 -22.67 -4.93 28.54
N PRO A 375 -21.36 -5.26 28.51
CA PRO A 375 -20.55 -5.10 27.31
C PRO A 375 -21.05 -6.04 26.20
N PHE A 376 -20.76 -5.66 24.96
CA PHE A 376 -21.04 -6.53 23.81
C PHE A 376 -20.20 -7.80 23.89
N THR A 377 -20.82 -8.95 23.61
CA THR A 377 -20.08 -10.21 23.38
C THR A 377 -20.58 -10.91 22.13
N ALA A 378 -19.69 -11.61 21.41
CA ALA A 378 -20.06 -12.36 20.23
C ALA A 378 -21.00 -13.54 20.53
N GLN A 379 -20.95 -14.08 21.75
CA GLN A 379 -21.81 -15.19 22.20
C GLN A 379 -23.25 -14.72 22.40
N THR A 380 -23.44 -13.57 23.04
CA THR A 380 -24.77 -13.01 23.27
C THR A 380 -25.30 -12.23 22.07
N ARG A 381 -24.41 -11.71 21.20
CA ARG A 381 -24.71 -10.83 20.06
C ARG A 381 -25.53 -9.60 20.46
N MET A 382 -25.35 -9.14 21.70
CA MET A 382 -26.07 -8.02 22.31
C MET A 382 -25.21 -7.30 23.34
N SER A 383 -25.52 -6.03 23.54
CA SER A 383 -24.98 -5.12 24.56
C SER A 383 -26.13 -4.41 25.28
N GLY A 384 -25.84 -3.75 26.39
CA GLY A 384 -26.90 -3.11 27.16
C GLY A 384 -26.46 -2.39 28.42
N VAL A 385 -27.46 -1.95 29.18
CA VAL A 385 -27.28 -1.34 30.48
C VAL A 385 -28.48 -1.64 31.38
N ASP A 386 -28.22 -1.85 32.67
CA ASP A 386 -29.21 -1.97 33.73
C ASP A 386 -29.12 -0.75 34.65
N ILE A 387 -30.19 0.03 34.77
CA ILE A 387 -30.24 1.30 35.51
C ILE A 387 -31.51 1.33 36.35
N ASP A 388 -31.38 1.44 37.68
CA ASP A 388 -32.51 1.64 38.62
C ASP A 388 -33.70 0.67 38.41
N GLY A 389 -33.40 -0.59 38.09
CA GLY A 389 -34.41 -1.63 37.83
C GLY A 389 -34.96 -1.66 36.40
N SER A 390 -34.51 -0.76 35.52
CA SER A 390 -34.78 -0.77 34.08
C SER A 390 -33.62 -1.43 33.33
N SER A 391 -33.93 -2.36 32.42
CA SER A 391 -32.97 -3.05 31.55
C SER A 391 -33.17 -2.61 30.12
N VAL A 392 -32.11 -2.12 29.49
CA VAL A 392 -32.09 -1.78 28.06
C VAL A 392 -31.10 -2.68 27.35
N ARG A 393 -31.52 -3.29 26.23
CA ARG A 393 -30.68 -4.15 25.40
C ARG A 393 -30.76 -3.77 23.94
N LYS A 394 -29.63 -3.94 23.25
CA LYS A 394 -29.50 -3.77 21.80
C LYS A 394 -28.68 -4.91 21.24
N GLY A 395 -29.07 -5.45 20.10
CA GLY A 395 -28.35 -6.58 19.49
C GLY A 395 -28.95 -7.09 18.21
N ALA A 396 -28.51 -8.27 17.79
CA ALA A 396 -29.12 -8.97 16.67
C ALA A 396 -30.60 -9.27 16.95
N VAL A 397 -31.44 -9.17 15.92
CA VAL A 397 -32.91 -9.24 16.05
C VAL A 397 -33.34 -10.56 16.73
N ASP A 398 -32.74 -11.67 16.35
CA ASP A 398 -32.94 -12.99 16.94
C ASP A 398 -32.53 -13.05 18.43
N ALA A 399 -31.37 -12.49 18.77
CA ALA A 399 -30.87 -12.46 20.15
C ALA A 399 -31.76 -11.61 21.08
N VAL A 400 -32.20 -10.44 20.61
CA VAL A 400 -33.09 -9.56 21.38
C VAL A 400 -34.46 -10.22 21.58
N LEU A 401 -35.05 -10.83 20.55
CA LEU A 401 -36.32 -11.54 20.68
C LEU A 401 -36.21 -12.74 21.64
N ALA A 402 -35.09 -13.47 21.61
CA ALA A 402 -34.83 -14.55 22.57
C ALA A 402 -34.71 -14.02 24.00
N HIS A 403 -33.99 -12.91 24.19
CA HIS A 403 -33.81 -12.28 25.50
C HIS A 403 -35.15 -11.81 26.08
N VAL A 404 -35.96 -11.09 25.30
CA VAL A 404 -37.26 -10.59 25.76
C VAL A 404 -38.16 -11.75 26.21
N ASN A 405 -38.19 -12.86 25.46
CA ASN A 405 -38.97 -14.05 25.80
C ASN A 405 -38.49 -14.76 27.08
N GLN A 406 -37.19 -14.73 27.37
CA GLN A 406 -36.62 -15.32 28.60
C GLN A 406 -36.80 -14.39 29.81
N ALA A 407 -36.56 -13.10 29.65
CA ALA A 407 -36.69 -12.10 30.71
C ALA A 407 -38.13 -11.97 31.22
N THR A 408 -39.14 -12.14 30.34
CA THR A 408 -40.56 -12.16 30.76
C THR A 408 -40.89 -13.31 31.72
N VAL A 409 -40.10 -14.39 31.73
CA VAL A 409 -40.30 -15.53 32.64
C VAL A 409 -39.67 -15.26 34.02
N ALA A 410 -38.71 -14.33 34.11
CA ALA A 410 -37.87 -14.17 35.30
C ALA A 410 -38.29 -13.03 36.25
N ALA A 411 -38.78 -11.89 35.77
CA ALA A 411 -39.26 -10.79 36.63
C ALA A 411 -39.95 -9.67 35.81
N HIS A 412 -41.13 -9.22 36.23
CA HIS A 412 -41.79 -7.92 35.95
C HIS A 412 -41.80 -7.33 34.51
N GLY A 413 -41.31 -8.04 33.49
CA GLY A 413 -41.23 -7.57 32.11
C GLY A 413 -42.58 -7.59 31.41
N THR A 414 -42.80 -6.63 30.52
CA THR A 414 -44.01 -6.60 29.69
C THR A 414 -43.86 -7.62 28.56
N ARG A 415 -44.81 -8.54 28.41
CA ARG A 415 -44.76 -9.49 27.28
C ARG A 415 -44.98 -8.73 25.97
N PRO A 416 -44.07 -8.84 24.99
CA PRO A 416 -44.27 -8.19 23.70
C PRO A 416 -45.55 -8.75 23.06
N THR A 417 -46.42 -7.88 22.58
CA THR A 417 -47.61 -8.28 21.85
C THR A 417 -47.21 -8.93 20.52
N GLY A 418 -48.00 -9.88 20.03
CA GLY A 418 -47.75 -10.51 18.73
C GLY A 418 -47.69 -9.50 17.59
N ASP A 419 -48.39 -8.37 17.73
CA ASP A 419 -48.33 -7.25 16.79
C ASP A 419 -46.99 -6.52 16.82
N ALA A 420 -46.41 -6.27 18.00
CA ALA A 420 -45.11 -5.60 18.12
C ALA A 420 -43.96 -6.44 17.56
N ILE A 421 -44.00 -7.77 17.75
CA ILE A 421 -43.01 -8.68 17.16
C ILE A 421 -43.10 -8.65 15.63
N ARG A 422 -44.31 -8.72 15.08
CA ARG A 422 -44.54 -8.65 13.63
C ARG A 422 -44.07 -7.33 13.03
N ASP A 423 -44.32 -6.22 13.72
CA ASP A 423 -43.90 -4.89 13.27
C ASP A 423 -42.38 -4.74 13.28
N LEU A 424 -41.70 -5.18 14.36
CA LEU A 424 -40.23 -5.20 14.44
C LEU A 424 -39.62 -6.06 13.32
N GLN A 425 -40.16 -7.26 13.09
CA GLN A 425 -39.70 -8.17 12.04
C GLN A 425 -39.90 -7.55 10.65
N ALA A 426 -41.03 -6.90 10.39
CA ALA A 426 -41.30 -6.24 9.12
C ALA A 426 -40.26 -5.13 8.84
N VAL A 427 -39.93 -4.31 9.83
CA VAL A 427 -38.90 -3.27 9.73
C VAL A 427 -37.51 -3.89 9.52
N ALA A 428 -37.18 -4.95 10.27
CA ALA A 428 -35.91 -5.65 10.11
C ALA A 428 -35.75 -6.29 8.71
N ASP A 429 -36.81 -6.89 8.18
CA ASP A 429 -36.83 -7.49 6.85
C ASP A 429 -36.70 -6.44 5.74
N GLU A 430 -37.30 -5.26 5.91
CA GLU A 430 -37.13 -4.13 4.98
C GLU A 430 -35.66 -3.67 4.93
N ILE A 431 -35.03 -3.52 6.09
CA ILE A 431 -33.60 -3.17 6.22
C ILE A 431 -32.73 -4.25 5.57
N ALA A 432 -33.01 -5.52 5.84
CA ALA A 432 -32.25 -6.65 5.29
C ALA A 432 -32.38 -6.72 3.76
N LYS A 433 -33.58 -6.51 3.20
CA LYS A 433 -33.82 -6.45 1.75
C LYS A 433 -33.09 -5.29 1.08
N ALA A 434 -32.89 -4.18 1.78
CA ALA A 434 -32.08 -3.06 1.33
C ALA A 434 -30.56 -3.29 1.46
N GLY A 435 -30.13 -4.47 1.95
CA GLY A 435 -28.72 -4.81 2.17
C GLY A 435 -28.11 -4.21 3.43
N GLY A 436 -28.93 -3.65 4.32
CA GLY A 436 -28.53 -3.15 5.63
C GLY A 436 -28.50 -4.23 6.70
N THR A 437 -27.91 -3.93 7.85
CA THR A 437 -27.94 -4.80 9.05
C THR A 437 -28.90 -4.23 10.09
N PRO A 438 -29.97 -4.95 10.45
CA PRO A 438 -30.89 -4.52 11.49
C PRO A 438 -30.36 -4.90 12.88
N LEU A 439 -30.32 -3.93 13.80
CA LEU A 439 -30.11 -4.20 15.23
C LEU A 439 -31.36 -3.81 16.01
N ALA A 440 -31.97 -4.76 16.71
CA ALA A 440 -33.16 -4.50 17.52
C ALA A 440 -32.76 -3.85 18.85
N VAL A 441 -33.67 -3.03 19.38
CA VAL A 441 -33.54 -2.36 20.68
C VAL A 441 -34.79 -2.63 21.50
N GLU A 442 -34.61 -2.99 22.76
CA GLU A 442 -35.69 -3.23 23.72
C GLU A 442 -35.37 -2.59 25.07
N ARG A 443 -36.43 -2.29 25.81
CA ARG A 443 -36.38 -1.75 27.16
C ARG A 443 -37.46 -2.41 27.99
N ASP A 444 -37.06 -3.05 29.09
CA ASP A 444 -37.97 -3.68 30.06
C ASP A 444 -38.94 -4.71 29.43
N GLY A 445 -38.48 -5.42 28.39
CA GLY A 445 -39.27 -6.37 27.60
C GLY A 445 -40.12 -5.73 26.50
N ARG A 446 -40.19 -4.39 26.43
CA ARG A 446 -40.87 -3.65 25.37
C ARG A 446 -39.92 -3.43 24.19
N LEU A 447 -40.32 -3.93 23.02
CA LEU A 447 -39.61 -3.67 21.76
C LEU A 447 -39.79 -2.20 21.35
N LEU A 448 -38.67 -1.49 21.13
CA LEU A 448 -38.67 -0.08 20.77
C LEU A 448 -38.50 0.16 19.27
N GLY A 449 -37.71 -0.68 18.61
CA GLY A 449 -37.47 -0.57 17.17
C GLY A 449 -36.15 -1.17 16.72
N VAL A 450 -35.74 -0.79 15.51
CA VAL A 450 -34.56 -1.32 14.84
C VAL A 450 -33.64 -0.17 14.41
N VAL A 451 -32.34 -0.32 14.66
CA VAL A 451 -31.30 0.55 14.11
C VAL A 451 -30.86 0.00 12.76
N HIS A 452 -30.88 0.85 11.73
CA HIS A 452 -30.42 0.52 10.39
C HIS A 452 -28.93 0.82 10.24
N LEU A 453 -28.12 -0.22 10.12
CA LEU A 453 -26.69 -0.09 9.83
C LEU A 453 -26.41 -0.30 8.34
N LYS A 454 -25.69 0.64 7.72
CA LYS A 454 -25.27 0.57 6.31
C LYS A 454 -23.75 0.53 6.21
N ASP A 455 -23.26 -0.22 5.24
CA ASP A 455 -21.86 -0.17 4.85
C ASP A 455 -21.61 1.09 4.01
N ILE A 456 -20.88 2.06 4.57
CA ILE A 456 -20.74 3.40 3.97
C ILE A 456 -19.66 3.37 2.89
N VAL A 457 -20.02 3.83 1.69
CA VAL A 457 -19.13 3.99 0.54
C VAL A 457 -18.09 5.08 0.81
N LYS A 458 -16.82 4.83 0.48
CA LYS A 458 -15.76 5.84 0.62
C LYS A 458 -16.04 7.05 -0.28
N GLY A 459 -15.75 8.25 0.22
CA GLY A 459 -15.87 9.48 -0.57
C GLY A 459 -15.00 9.44 -1.83
N GLY A 460 -15.51 9.96 -2.95
CA GLY A 460 -14.78 10.04 -4.23
C GLY A 460 -14.64 8.73 -5.01
N ILE A 461 -15.12 7.58 -4.50
CA ILE A 461 -15.01 6.30 -5.23
C ILE A 461 -15.85 6.30 -6.52
N ALA A 462 -17.01 6.97 -6.51
CA ALA A 462 -17.91 7.04 -7.65
C ALA A 462 -17.28 7.81 -8.83
N GLU A 463 -16.53 8.86 -8.53
CA GLU A 463 -15.77 9.64 -9.51
C GLU A 463 -14.62 8.78 -10.10
N ARG A 464 -13.90 8.04 -9.25
CA ARG A 464 -12.83 7.12 -9.68
C ARG A 464 -13.30 5.96 -10.55
N PHE A 465 -14.59 5.58 -10.51
CA PHE A 465 -15.16 4.58 -11.40
C PHE A 465 -15.64 5.16 -12.74
N ALA A 466 -15.82 6.48 -12.82
CA ALA A 466 -16.30 7.15 -14.03
C ALA A 466 -15.14 7.61 -14.95
N GLU A 467 -13.95 7.82 -14.38
CA GLU A 467 -12.67 7.97 -15.10
C GLU A 467 -12.14 6.64 -15.63
#